data_AF-A0A7C7X5M2-F1
#
_entry.id   AF-A0A7C7X5M2-F1
#
_cell.length_a   1.000
_cell.length_b   1.000
_cell.length_c   1.000
_cell.angle_alpha   90.00
_cell.angle_beta   90.00
_cell.angle_gamma   90.00
#
_symmetry.space_group_name_H-M   'P 1'
#
loop_
_entity.id
_entity.type
_entity.pdbx_description
1 polymer ?
#
loop_
_entity_poly.entity_id
_entity_poly.type
_entity_poly.pdbx_seq_one_letter_code
_entity_poly.pdbx_strand_id
1 'polypeptide(L)' 'MKSKNIPVDIRAKSVKDAQNEIYELIDQLENVETNLENSTEQYNRILHLNNHIQEEFKKKANEIKKTIIDKNGKVLIKN' A
#
# COMPACT_ATOMS: atom_id res chain seq x y z
N MET A 1 -16.36 -1.52 -3.29
CA MET A 1 -15.69 -2.75 -3.80
C MET A 1 -15.36 -3.60 -2.59
N LYS A 2 -15.64 -4.91 -2.64
CA LYS A 2 -15.42 -5.82 -1.51
C LYS A 2 -13.99 -5.64 -1.00
N SER A 3 -13.83 -5.43 0.31
CA SER A 3 -12.55 -5.45 0.98
C SER A 3 -11.86 -6.75 0.62
N LYS A 4 -10.92 -6.72 -0.33
CA LYS A 4 -10.02 -7.84 -0.56
C LYS A 4 -9.32 -8.06 0.78
N ASN A 5 -9.41 -9.26 1.36
CA ASN A 5 -8.77 -9.57 2.61
C ASN A 5 -7.26 -9.37 2.43
N ILE A 6 -6.74 -8.21 2.80
CA ILE A 6 -5.31 -7.94 2.82
C ILE A 6 -4.73 -8.77 3.98
N PRO A 7 -3.71 -9.62 3.72
CA PRO A 7 -2.97 -10.34 4.75
C PRO A 7 -2.52 -9.45 5.93
N VAL A 8 -2.48 -10.00 7.14
CA VAL A 8 -2.19 -9.24 8.38
C VAL A 8 -0.77 -8.67 8.39
N ASP A 9 0.19 -9.45 7.89
CA ASP A 9 1.59 -9.03 7.73
C ASP A 9 1.72 -7.81 6.82
N ILE A 10 0.92 -7.72 5.76
CA ILE A 10 0.91 -6.58 4.84
C ILE A 10 0.35 -5.33 5.50
N ARG A 11 -0.74 -5.46 6.28
CA ARG A 11 -1.35 -4.31 6.96
C ARG A 11 -0.42 -3.64 7.97
N ALA A 12 0.54 -4.40 8.51
CA ALA A 12 1.53 -3.89 9.46
C ALA A 12 2.69 -3.13 8.78
N LYS A 13 2.83 -3.22 7.45
CA LYS A 13 3.93 -2.56 6.72
C LYS A 13 3.67 -1.08 6.54
N SER A 14 4.74 -0.28 6.62
CA SER A 14 4.70 1.10 6.14
C SER A 14 4.59 1.14 4.61
N VAL A 15 4.15 2.27 4.05
CA VAL A 15 4.13 2.47 2.59
C VAL A 15 5.52 2.26 1.98
N LYS A 16 6.59 2.69 2.68
CA LYS A 16 7.96 2.54 2.20
C LYS A 16 8.40 1.09 2.18
N ASP A 17 8.10 0.33 3.24
CA ASP A 17 8.45 -1.10 3.31
C ASP A 17 7.69 -1.89 2.26
N ALA A 18 6.40 -1.58 2.05
CA ALA A 18 5.59 -2.22 1.02
C ALA A 18 6.13 -1.94 -0.39
N GLN A 19 6.59 -0.71 -0.67
CA GLN A 19 7.23 -0.38 -1.93
C GLN A 19 8.55 -1.11 -2.14
N ASN A 20 9.40 -1.18 -1.11
CA ASN A 20 10.68 -1.88 -1.20
C ASN A 20 10.46 -3.38 -1.51
N GLU A 21 9.49 -4.03 -0.85
CA GLU A 21 9.14 -5.42 -1.14
C GLU A 21 8.59 -5.61 -2.56
N ILE A 22 7.79 -4.66 -3.07
CA ILE A 22 7.36 -4.70 -4.48
C ILE A 22 8.57 -4.66 -5.42
N TYR A 23 9.56 -3.80 -5.17
CA TYR A 23 10.75 -3.72 -6.01
C TYR A 23 11.55 -5.03 -6.01
N GLU A 24 11.74 -5.64 -4.83
CA GLU A 24 12.41 -6.93 -4.70
C GLU A 24 11.65 -8.06 -5.43
N LEU A 25 10.32 -8.08 -5.33
CA LEU A 25 9.50 -9.09 -6.01
C LEU A 25 9.49 -8.90 -7.53
N ILE A 26 9.49 -7.67 -8.04
CA ILE A 26 9.59 -7.39 -9.49
C ILE A 26 10.95 -7.85 -10.01
N ASP A 27 12.04 -7.52 -9.32
CA ASP A 27 13.39 -7.96 -9.70
C ASP A 27 13.47 -9.49 -9.76
N GLN A 28 12.88 -10.19 -8.78
CA GLN A 28 12.78 -11.66 -8.81
C GLN A 28 11.98 -12.17 -10.01
N LEU A 29 10.83 -11.56 -10.32
CA LEU A 29 9.95 -11.96 -11.44
C LEU A 29 10.59 -11.74 -12.81
N GLU A 30 11.41 -10.71 -12.96
CA GLU A 30 12.11 -10.39 -14.21
C GLU A 30 13.36 -11.27 -14.42
N ASN A 31 13.83 -11.96 -13.37
CA ASN A 31 14.93 -12.91 -13.47
C ASN A 31 14.49 -14.22 -14.12
N VAL A 32 15.28 -14.66 -15.12
CA VAL A 32 15.00 -15.75 -16.08
C VAL A 32 14.84 -17.15 -15.44
N GLU A 33 15.18 -17.30 -14.16
CA GLU A 33 15.15 -18.59 -13.43
C GLU A 33 13.87 -18.83 -12.60
N THR A 34 12.90 -17.91 -12.60
CA THR A 34 11.67 -18.09 -11.81
C THR A 34 10.73 -19.14 -12.44
N ASN A 35 10.35 -20.16 -11.65
CA ASN A 35 9.32 -21.12 -12.04
C ASN A 35 7.91 -20.46 -12.00
N LEU A 36 6.97 -21.01 -12.77
CA LEU A 36 5.62 -20.45 -12.95
C LEU A 36 4.80 -20.35 -11.64
N GLU A 37 5.05 -21.25 -10.70
CA GLU A 37 4.31 -21.31 -9.44
C GLU A 37 4.77 -20.20 -8.49
N ASN A 38 6.09 -20.02 -8.32
CA ASN A 38 6.65 -18.91 -7.55
C ASN A 38 6.25 -17.55 -8.13
N SER A 39 6.24 -17.42 -9.46
CA SER A 39 5.84 -16.16 -10.09
C SER A 39 4.37 -15.81 -9.82
N THR A 40 3.48 -16.81 -9.77
CA THR A 40 2.07 -16.59 -9.42
C THR A 40 1.89 -16.09 -7.98
N GLU A 41 2.60 -16.68 -7.03
CA GLU A 41 2.57 -16.24 -5.63
C GLU A 41 3.13 -14.82 -5.46
N GLN A 42 4.29 -14.54 -6.07
CA GLN A 42 4.93 -13.22 -6.06
C GLN A 42 4.00 -12.15 -6.67
N TYR A 43 3.35 -12.43 -7.81
CA TYR A 43 2.38 -11.52 -8.42
C TYR A 43 1.18 -11.24 -7.52
N ASN A 44 0.60 -12.27 -6.90
CA ASN A 44 -0.50 -12.09 -5.94
C ASN A 44 -0.06 -11.25 -4.75
N ARG A 45 1.18 -11.46 -4.26
CA ARG A 45 1.76 -10.68 -3.16
C ARG A 45 1.92 -9.21 -3.53
N ILE A 46 2.40 -8.90 -4.75
CA ILE A 46 2.47 -7.54 -5.29
C ILE A 46 1.08 -6.90 -5.34
N LEU A 47 0.04 -7.62 -5.80
CA LEU A 47 -1.32 -7.09 -5.82
C LEU A 47 -1.83 -6.72 -4.42
N HIS A 48 -1.54 -7.54 -3.41
CA HIS A 48 -1.91 -7.23 -2.03
C HIS A 48 -1.15 -6.00 -1.49
N LEU A 49 0.15 -5.89 -1.75
CA LEU A 49 0.96 -4.72 -1.37
C LEU A 49 0.44 -3.43 -2.02
N ASN A 50 0.12 -3.48 -3.32
CA ASN A 50 -0.45 -2.33 -4.02
C ASN A 50 -1.81 -1.89 -3.47
N ASN A 51 -2.69 -2.84 -3.13
CA ASN A 51 -3.97 -2.51 -2.50
C ASN A 51 -3.77 -1.85 -1.13
N HIS A 52 -2.80 -2.32 -0.34
CA HIS A 52 -2.46 -1.71 0.96
C HIS A 52 -1.98 -0.27 0.81
N ILE A 53 -1.04 -0.03 -0.11
CA ILE A 53 -0.52 1.31 -0.42
C ILE A 53 -1.66 2.25 -0.84
N GLN A 54 -2.58 1.76 -1.70
CA GLN A 54 -3.73 2.55 -2.13
C GLN A 54 -4.65 2.93 -0.96
N GLU A 55 -4.94 2.00 -0.06
CA GLU A 55 -5.79 2.27 1.11
C GLU A 55 -5.11 3.24 2.09
N GLU A 56 -3.79 3.14 2.30
CA GLU A 56 -3.04 4.10 3.12
C GLU A 56 -3.07 5.52 2.53
N PHE A 57 -2.89 5.67 1.21
CA PHE A 57 -3.02 6.97 0.56
C PHE A 57 -4.44 7.53 0.65
N LYS A 58 -5.45 6.69 0.47
CA LYS A 58 -6.86 7.09 0.59
C LYS A 58 -7.19 7.53 2.02
N LYS A 59 -6.69 6.80 3.02
CA LYS A 59 -6.82 7.18 4.44
C LYS A 59 -6.19 8.54 4.68
N LYS A 60 -4.95 8.75 4.23
CA LYS A 60 -4.26 10.03 4.39
C LYS A 60 -4.96 11.18 3.67
N ALA A 61 -5.43 10.94 2.45
CA ALA A 61 -6.21 11.93 1.70
C ALA A 61 -7.50 12.31 2.43
N ASN A 62 -8.18 11.35 3.05
CA ASN A 62 -9.38 11.61 3.85
C ASN A 62 -9.07 12.39 5.14
N GLU A 63 -7.96 12.09 5.82
CA GLU A 63 -7.48 12.88 6.96
C GLU A 63 -7.22 14.34 6.56
N ILE A 64 -6.52 14.55 5.43
CA ILE A 64 -6.23 15.89 4.89
C ILE A 64 -7.52 16.63 4.54
N LYS A 65 -8.48 15.98 3.87
CA LYS A 65 -9.78 16.60 3.52
C LYS A 65 -10.59 17.02 4.76
N LYS A 66 -10.45 16.28 5.86
CA LYS A 66 -11.07 16.63 7.15
C LYS A 66 -10.29 17.70 7.89
N THR A 67 -9.10 18.06 7.42
CA THR A 67 -8.28 19.09 8.04
C THR A 67 -8.56 20.45 7.41
N ILE A 68 -8.83 21.46 8.22
CA ILE A 68 -8.94 22.88 7.83
C ILE A 68 -7.79 23.62 8.50
N ILE A 69 -7.15 24.54 7.78
CA ILE A 69 -6.15 25.44 8.37
C ILE A 69 -6.85 26.75 8.70
N ASP A 70 -6.78 27.17 9.97
CA ASP A 70 -7.31 28.46 10.38
C ASP A 70 -6.41 29.63 9.96
N LYS A 71 -6.87 30.85 10.19
CA LYS A 71 -6.17 32.10 9.78
C LYS A 71 -4.79 32.26 10.44
N ASN A 72 -4.54 31.53 11.52
CA ASN A 72 -3.31 31.55 12.30
C ASN A 72 -2.40 30.35 11.98
N GLY A 73 -2.77 29.53 10.99
CA GLY A 73 -2.02 28.34 10.59
C GLY A 73 -2.32 27.09 11.44
N LYS A 74 -3.30 27.13 12.35
CA LYS A 74 -3.64 25.98 13.19
C LYS A 74 -4.50 24.98 12.42
N VAL A 75 -4.11 23.71 12.50
CA VAL A 75 -4.84 22.56 11.97
C VAL A 75 -6.08 22.29 12.84
N LEU A 76 -7.27 22.33 12.23
CA LEU A 76 -8.56 22.01 12.82
C LEU A 76 -9.17 20.79 12.11
N ILE A 77 -9.86 19.92 12.85
CA ILE A 77 -10.58 18.78 12.28
C ILE A 77 -12.03 19.19 12.05
N LYS A 78 -12.51 19.09 10.80
CA LYS A 78 -13.90 19.28 10.40
C LYS A 78 -14.70 18.05 10.86
N ASN A 79 -15.56 18.26 11.85
CA ASN A 79 -16.51 17.25 12.34
C ASN A 79 -17.56 16.90 11.28
#